data_AF-A0A2V9WY92-F1
#
_entry.id   AF-A0A2V9WY92-F1
#
_cell.length_a   1.000
_cell.length_b   1.000
_cell.length_c   1.000
_cell.angle_alpha   90.00
_cell.angle_beta   90.00
_cell.angle_gamma   90.00
#
_symmetry.space_group_name_H-M   'P 1'
#
loop_
_entity.id
_entity.type
_entity.pdbx_description
1 polymer ?
#
loop_
_entity_poly.entity_id
_entity_poly.type
_entity_poly.pdbx_seq_one_letter_code
_entity_poly.pdbx_strand_id
1 'polypeptide(L)' 'MKSSQIVPSVPITADLQKTEDGGELQDQIRSRAYQLYEQRGRDDGHSLYDWLQAEAELSQVQKAA' A
#
# COMPACT_ATOMS: atom_id res chain seq x y z
N MET A 1 16.16 17.12 -31.89
CA MET A 1 16.48 17.58 -30.51
C MET A 1 15.19 17.61 -29.72
N LYS A 2 14.90 16.56 -28.95
CA LYS A 2 13.94 16.58 -27.85
C LYS A 2 14.32 15.37 -27.00
N SER A 3 14.76 15.70 -25.80
CA SER A 3 15.55 14.85 -24.93
C SER A 3 14.80 13.60 -24.51
N SER A 4 15.56 12.51 -24.49
CA SER A 4 15.37 11.36 -23.63
C SER A 4 14.94 11.78 -22.23
N GLN A 5 13.75 11.35 -21.84
CA GLN A 5 13.58 10.87 -20.46
C GLN A 5 12.65 9.66 -20.53
N ILE A 6 13.22 8.58 -21.07
CA ILE A 6 12.96 7.26 -20.50
C ILE A 6 13.24 7.41 -19.01
N VAL A 7 12.18 7.55 -18.20
CA VAL A 7 12.32 7.28 -16.78
C VAL A 7 12.89 5.86 -16.73
N PRO A 8 14.09 5.64 -16.17
CA PRO A 8 14.50 4.26 -15.94
C PRO A 8 13.39 3.69 -15.07
N SER A 9 12.75 2.61 -15.56
CA SER A 9 12.19 1.60 -14.69
C SER A 9 13.13 1.53 -13.50
N VAL A 10 12.63 1.90 -12.36
CA VAL A 10 13.26 1.60 -11.10
C VAL A 10 12.84 0.17 -10.80
N PRO A 11 13.62 -0.88 -11.13
CA PRO A 11 13.58 -2.08 -10.33
C PRO A 11 14.33 -1.74 -9.04
N ILE A 12 13.76 -0.87 -8.21
CA ILE A 12 14.25 -0.72 -6.84
C ILE A 12 13.72 -1.96 -6.13
N THR A 13 14.50 -3.04 -6.25
CA THR A 13 14.61 -4.08 -5.23
C THR A 13 13.28 -4.53 -4.63
N ALA A 14 12.49 -5.28 -5.41
CA ALA A 14 11.51 -6.24 -4.88
C ALA A 14 12.22 -7.47 -4.24
N ASP A 15 13.41 -7.26 -3.68
CA ASP A 15 14.23 -8.20 -2.93
C ASP A 15 14.80 -7.47 -1.70
N LEU A 16 13.92 -6.80 -0.96
CA LEU A 16 14.07 -6.70 0.48
C LEU A 16 13.06 -7.67 1.06
N GLN A 17 13.35 -8.96 0.88
CA GLN A 17 12.67 -9.99 1.63
C GLN A 17 12.88 -9.70 3.11
N LYS A 18 11.80 -9.21 3.71
CA LYS A 18 11.30 -9.75 4.97
C LYS A 18 12.22 -9.47 6.16
N THR A 19 12.18 -8.24 6.65
CA THR A 19 12.23 -8.01 8.11
C THR A 19 10.80 -8.17 8.66
N GLU A 20 10.38 -9.42 8.63
CA GLU A 20 9.59 -10.20 9.59
C GLU A 20 8.56 -9.40 10.42
N ASP A 21 7.28 -9.65 10.11
CA ASP A 21 6.04 -9.20 10.78
C ASP A 21 5.65 -7.72 10.65
N GLY A 22 6.56 -6.77 10.86
CA GLY A 22 6.20 -5.34 10.91
C GLY A 22 6.00 -4.68 9.54
N GLY A 23 6.87 -4.99 8.58
CA GLY A 23 6.83 -4.41 7.22
C GLY A 23 5.73 -5.01 6.35
N GLU A 24 5.54 -6.33 6.42
CA GLU A 24 4.51 -7.02 5.63
C GLU A 24 3.09 -6.60 6.01
N LEU A 25 2.84 -6.31 7.30
CA LEU A 25 1.55 -5.77 7.74
C LEU A 25 1.31 -4.37 7.16
N GLN A 26 2.30 -3.50 7.17
CA GLN A 26 2.18 -2.14 6.62
C GLN A 26 1.94 -2.15 5.11
N ASP A 27 2.59 -3.04 4.36
CA ASP A 27 2.33 -3.20 2.92
C ASP A 27 0.93 -3.75 2.64
N GLN A 28 0.43 -4.67 3.46
CA GLN A 28 -0.96 -5.11 3.38
C GLN A 28 -1.94 -3.98 3.68
N ILE A 29 -1.69 -3.17 4.72
CA ILE A 29 -2.52 -2.01 5.07
C ILE A 29 -2.53 -1.02 3.91
N ARG A 30 -1.37 -0.72 3.33
CA ARG A 30 -1.24 0.18 2.17
C ARG A 30 -2.04 -0.34 0.96
N SER A 31 -1.88 -1.61 0.62
CA SER A 31 -2.60 -2.24 -0.49
C SER A 31 -4.12 -2.18 -0.28
N ARG A 32 -4.57 -2.48 0.94
CA ARG A 32 -5.98 -2.47 1.31
C ARG A 32 -6.57 -1.05 1.29
N ALA A 33 -5.84 -0.07 1.82
CA ALA A 33 -6.24 1.34 1.78
C ALA A 33 -6.36 1.87 0.35
N TYR A 34 -5.43 1.50 -0.53
CA TYR A 34 -5.50 1.87 -1.93
C TYR A 34 -6.71 1.25 -2.64
N GLN A 35 -7.03 -0.01 -2.35
CA GLN A 35 -8.26 -0.64 -2.84
C GLN A 35 -9.53 0.10 -2.37
N LEU A 36 -9.59 0.53 -1.11
CA LEU A 36 -10.72 1.32 -0.58
C LEU A 36 -10.86 2.67 -1.30
N TYR A 37 -9.74 3.36 -1.52
CA TYR A 37 -9.69 4.60 -2.30
C TYR A 37 -10.21 4.40 -3.73
N GLU A 38 -9.80 3.33 -4.42
CA GLU A 38 -10.28 3.04 -5.77
C GLU A 38 -11.77 2.64 -5.79
N GLN A 39 -12.23 1.83 -4.83
CA GLN A 39 -13.63 1.43 -4.72
C GLN A 39 -14.56 2.61 -4.50
N ARG A 40 -14.09 3.64 -3.79
CA ARG A 40 -14.84 4.86 -3.56
C ARG A 40 -14.83 5.82 -4.75
N GLY A 41 -14.03 5.55 -5.76
CA GLY A 41 -13.92 6.39 -6.96
C GLY A 41 -12.84 7.46 -6.86
N ARG A 42 -11.78 7.19 -6.09
CA ARG A 42 -10.59 8.06 -5.97
C ARG A 42 -10.89 9.44 -5.38
N ASP A 43 -11.81 9.45 -4.42
CA ASP A 43 -12.22 10.66 -3.71
C ASP A 43 -11.13 11.12 -2.75
N ASP A 44 -10.58 12.30 -3.01
CA ASP A 44 -9.53 12.89 -2.18
C ASP A 44 -10.06 13.29 -0.79
N GLY A 45 -9.17 13.34 0.21
CA GLY A 45 -9.52 13.67 1.59
C GLY A 45 -9.91 12.49 2.48
N HIS A 46 -9.96 11.28 1.92
CA HIS A 46 -10.30 10.06 2.65
C HIS A 46 -9.14 9.07 2.83
N SER A 47 -7.96 9.42 2.33
CA SER A 47 -6.75 8.60 2.44
C SER A 47 -6.46 8.14 3.88
N LEU A 48 -6.64 9.02 4.88
CA LEU A 48 -6.44 8.66 6.28
C LEU A 48 -7.51 7.69 6.79
N TYR A 49 -8.77 7.89 6.37
CA TYR A 49 -9.87 7.01 6.74
C TYR A 49 -9.69 5.61 6.13
N ASP A 50 -9.35 5.55 4.85
CA ASP A 50 -9.08 4.32 4.12
C ASP A 50 -7.88 3.57 4.72
N TRP A 51 -6.86 4.30 5.18
CA TRP A 51 -5.70 3.73 5.87
C TRP A 51 -6.06 3.15 7.25
N LEU A 52 -6.80 3.90 8.08
CA LEU A 52 -7.27 3.41 9.38
C LEU A 52 -8.21 2.23 9.24
N GLN A 53 -9.09 2.23 8.24
CA GLN A 53 -9.98 1.11 7.97
C GLN A 53 -9.19 -0.13 7.54
N ALA A 54 -8.20 0.02 6.66
CA ALA A 54 -7.31 -1.06 6.27
C ALA A 54 -6.53 -1.66 7.47
N GLU A 55 -6.02 -0.82 8.37
CA GLU A 55 -5.37 -1.25 9.61
C GLU A 55 -6.34 -2.00 10.55
N ALA A 56 -7.56 -1.50 10.70
CA ALA A 56 -8.59 -2.17 11.48
C ALA A 56 -8.95 -3.55 10.92
N GLU A 57 -9.11 -3.67 9.59
CA GLU A 57 -9.41 -4.94 8.94
C GLU A 57 -8.28 -5.97 9.11
N LEU A 58 -7.03 -5.55 8.97
CA LEU A 58 -5.89 -6.46 9.06
C LEU A 58 -5.51 -6.82 10.51
N SER A 59 -5.69 -5.89 11.46
CA SER A 59 -5.51 -6.19 12.88
C SER A 59 -6.58 -7.15 13.43
N GLN A 60 -7.82 -7.07 12.93
CA GLN A 60 -8.88 -8.02 13.26
C GLN A 60 -8.56 -9.42 12.74
N VAL A 61 -8.02 -9.53 11.52
CA VAL A 61 -7.61 -10.80 10.91
C VAL A 61 -6.49 -11.48 11.71
N GLN A 62 -5.50 -10.74 12.22
CA GLN A 62 -4.45 -11.33 13.06
C GLN A 62 -4.95 -11.81 14.43
N LYS A 63 -6.00 -11.19 14.99
CA LYS A 63 -6.55 -11.59 16.29
C LYS A 63 -7.43 -12.85 16.23
N ALA A 64 -7.83 -13.26 15.04
CA ALA A 64 -8.74 -14.38 14.82
C ALA A 64 -8.04 -15.65 14.29
N ALA A 65 -6.71 -15.62 14.12
CA ALA A 65 -5.88 -16.73 13.68
C ALA A 65 -5.31 -17.56 14.84
#